data_AF-A0A316FS88-F1
#
_entry.id   AF-A0A316FS88-F1
#
_cell.length_a   1.000
_cell.length_b   1.000
_cell.length_c   1.000
_cell.angle_alpha   90.00
_cell.angle_beta   90.00
_cell.angle_gamma   90.00
#
_symmetry.space_group_name_H-M   'P 1'
#
loop_
_entity.id
_entity.type
_entity.pdbx_description
1 polymer ?
#
loop_
_entity_poly.entity_id
_entity_poly.type
_entity_poly.pdbx_seq_one_letter_code
_entity_poly.pdbx_strand_id
1 'polypeptide(L)'
;MPVANDAYVRPFSPDAPWNIPVAGLPRAENSEELASKLWDDSYTDREVRNFNINNTSYTYPVYEVTEDTPDFPVVDRNGWGNLGGTRIPFDPSWEAAPGSDAQIIILDPATGREWNLWQAEFDGNSVNVSNGNLVPGSYFDNEEGFAPSRGVGIQYSAMLVRPEEVAQGVIEHALSMPIQNTSGSEFVAPGTKLEFPGVRLDGIPEGTRFALDVSYDDIDAHIARLPDSVSDVTANSLRTIMVAMKDYGWFITDTAGSAHFQLESTTSAREEWEELGMIDKDYGGAVYPRDALDGLMTESRIVAFVPSDQYPTPADDDEAIPEDDLIPLPPGEDEDDAPDSAQPADPVDTPAPTDEDEGTPSEPFEPPPEDEVLPVDPGDDSQPAAEDDEPDEKESPSSGPVDLPPEEDSPPAGEEGVPDTVSPGGSDEQSDEEGSSDDAHSRDDVQGLLGWIIAAIRRIFGREVVDDDPQPVEPVLKSEVNSTSADHDDDSPDLRDILPVVGRMEDQSMGAYEEDEEDWHDGMLV
;
A
#
# COMPACT_ATOMS: atom_id res chain seq x y z
N MET A 1 -21.97 -11.15 25.89
CA MET A 1 -21.88 -12.53 25.39
C MET A 1 -20.54 -12.63 24.68
N PRO A 2 -19.82 -13.76 24.69
CA PRO A 2 -18.93 -14.03 23.56
C PRO A 2 -19.81 -14.06 22.31
N VAL A 3 -19.39 -13.38 21.24
CA VAL A 3 -19.91 -13.68 19.90
C VAL A 3 -19.47 -15.10 19.53
N ALA A 4 -20.23 -15.77 18.67
CA ALA A 4 -19.70 -16.96 18.03
C ALA A 4 -18.48 -16.54 17.19
N ASN A 5 -17.42 -17.34 17.21
CA ASN A 5 -16.22 -17.06 16.43
C ASN A 5 -16.47 -17.53 14.99
N ASP A 6 -17.38 -16.85 14.29
CA ASP A 6 -17.66 -17.09 12.88
C ASP A 6 -16.35 -16.96 12.12
N ALA A 7 -15.98 -18.01 11.38
CA ALA A 7 -14.68 -18.08 10.72
C ALA A 7 -14.53 -16.94 9.70
N TYR A 8 -13.33 -16.36 9.62
CA TYR A 8 -13.04 -15.22 8.76
C TYR A 8 -13.41 -15.53 7.31
N VAL A 9 -14.33 -14.74 6.75
CA VAL A 9 -14.79 -14.88 5.38
C VAL A 9 -13.81 -14.16 4.46
N ARG A 10 -12.90 -14.95 3.86
CA ARG A 10 -11.96 -14.53 2.82
C ARG A 10 -12.62 -13.59 1.79
N PRO A 11 -12.10 -12.38 1.60
CA PRO A 11 -12.52 -11.47 0.54
C PRO A 11 -12.25 -12.03 -0.88
N PHE A 12 -13.07 -11.55 -1.81
CA PHE A 12 -13.05 -11.78 -3.26
C PHE A 12 -13.38 -13.22 -3.69
N SER A 13 -13.87 -13.34 -4.93
CA SER A 13 -14.14 -14.65 -5.56
C SER A 13 -12.89 -15.53 -5.57
N PRO A 14 -12.99 -16.86 -5.43
CA PRO A 14 -11.85 -17.77 -5.61
C PRO A 14 -11.15 -17.61 -6.97
N ASP A 15 -11.89 -17.20 -8.01
CA ASP A 15 -11.39 -16.97 -9.36
C ASP A 15 -10.71 -15.58 -9.53
N ALA A 16 -10.71 -14.73 -8.49
CA ALA A 16 -10.01 -13.46 -8.54
C ALA A 16 -8.48 -13.65 -8.71
N PRO A 17 -7.79 -12.83 -9.52
CA PRO A 17 -6.36 -13.03 -9.86
C PRO A 17 -5.39 -13.19 -8.68
N TRP A 18 -5.70 -12.58 -7.53
CA TRP A 18 -4.93 -12.71 -6.28
C TRP A 18 -5.31 -13.93 -5.44
N ASN A 19 -6.51 -14.50 -5.65
CA ASN A 19 -7.04 -15.67 -4.94
C ASN A 19 -6.67 -17.00 -5.61
N ILE A 20 -6.29 -17.00 -6.89
CA ILE A 20 -5.75 -18.18 -7.59
C ILE A 20 -4.33 -18.50 -7.08
N PRO A 21 -4.00 -19.71 -6.58
CA PRO A 21 -2.64 -20.10 -6.17
C PRO A 21 -1.61 -20.05 -7.31
N VAL A 22 -0.31 -19.97 -7.00
CA VAL A 22 0.74 -20.03 -8.04
C VAL A 22 1.08 -21.44 -8.52
N ALA A 23 0.56 -22.47 -7.85
CA ALA A 23 0.69 -23.86 -8.28
C ALA A 23 0.02 -24.07 -9.64
N GLY A 24 0.82 -24.48 -10.65
CA GLY A 24 0.35 -24.68 -12.03
C GLY A 24 0.38 -23.43 -12.92
N LEU A 25 0.62 -22.23 -12.38
CA LEU A 25 0.76 -21.03 -13.19
C LEU A 25 2.08 -21.05 -14.00
N PRO A 26 2.09 -20.63 -15.29
CA PRO A 26 3.32 -20.48 -16.05
C PRO A 26 4.25 -19.41 -15.45
N ARG A 27 5.53 -19.75 -15.27
CA ARG A 27 6.59 -18.77 -14.98
C ARG A 27 6.79 -17.87 -16.20
N ALA A 28 7.04 -16.58 -15.99
CA ALA A 28 7.32 -15.63 -17.07
C ALA A 28 8.66 -15.96 -17.76
N GLU A 29 8.75 -15.82 -19.09
CA GLU A 29 9.99 -16.09 -19.85
C GLU A 29 11.16 -15.18 -19.41
N ASN A 30 10.86 -13.99 -18.92
CA ASN A 30 11.81 -13.01 -18.38
C ASN A 30 11.86 -13.01 -16.83
N SER A 31 11.45 -14.09 -16.16
CA SER A 31 11.43 -14.17 -14.69
C SER A 31 12.77 -13.84 -14.02
N GLU A 32 13.90 -14.21 -14.63
CA GLU A 32 15.23 -13.87 -14.08
C GLU A 32 15.50 -12.36 -14.13
N GLU A 33 15.08 -11.66 -15.18
CA GLU A 33 15.20 -10.20 -15.30
C GLU A 33 14.31 -9.49 -14.29
N LEU A 34 13.05 -9.92 -14.15
CA LEU A 34 12.09 -9.33 -13.22
C LEU A 34 12.51 -9.56 -11.75
N ALA A 35 13.03 -10.74 -11.42
CA ALA A 35 13.56 -11.04 -10.09
C ALA A 35 14.79 -10.18 -9.77
N SER A 36 15.72 -10.05 -10.72
CA SER A 36 16.92 -9.21 -10.56
C SER A 36 16.56 -7.72 -10.43
N LYS A 37 15.62 -7.21 -11.24
CA LYS A 37 15.05 -5.86 -11.10
C LYS A 37 14.41 -5.64 -9.73
N LEU A 38 13.66 -6.60 -9.20
CA LEU A 38 13.02 -6.45 -7.88
C LEU A 38 14.07 -6.44 -6.77
N TRP A 39 15.09 -7.28 -6.89
CA TRP A 39 16.19 -7.40 -5.95
C TRP A 39 17.06 -6.13 -5.92
N ASP A 40 17.51 -5.63 -7.08
CA ASP A 40 18.57 -4.61 -7.12
C ASP A 40 18.08 -3.15 -7.00
N ASP A 41 16.85 -2.84 -7.43
CA ASP A 41 16.20 -1.54 -7.20
C ASP A 41 15.50 -1.47 -5.82
N SER A 42 15.57 -2.52 -5.00
CA SER A 42 15.19 -2.44 -3.58
C SER A 42 16.19 -1.52 -2.84
N TYR A 43 15.89 -0.22 -2.84
CA TYR A 43 16.76 0.83 -2.32
C TYR A 43 16.84 0.77 -0.80
N THR A 44 17.85 0.06 -0.29
CA THR A 44 18.20 0.00 1.12
C THR A 44 19.70 0.29 1.30
N ASP A 45 20.02 0.84 2.46
CA ASP A 45 21.37 1.09 2.98
C ASP A 45 21.99 -0.15 3.68
N ARG A 46 21.24 -1.24 3.82
CA ARG A 46 21.69 -2.49 4.45
C ARG A 46 22.48 -3.36 3.46
N GLU A 47 23.47 -4.12 3.97
CA GLU A 47 24.25 -5.09 3.18
C GLU A 47 23.40 -6.27 2.66
N VAL A 48 22.25 -6.52 3.29
CA VAL A 48 21.21 -7.46 2.85
C VAL A 48 20.05 -6.65 2.25
N ARG A 49 19.58 -7.01 1.06
CA ARG A 49 18.39 -6.39 0.46
C ARG A 49 17.18 -6.66 1.35
N ASN A 50 16.49 -5.59 1.71
CA ASN A 50 15.56 -5.55 2.82
C ASN A 50 14.12 -5.42 2.30
N PHE A 51 13.34 -6.48 2.42
CA PHE A 51 11.93 -6.52 2.04
C PHE A 51 11.09 -6.62 3.32
N ASN A 52 10.43 -5.52 3.69
CA ASN A 52 9.85 -5.42 5.03
C ASN A 52 8.39 -5.86 5.10
N ILE A 53 8.03 -6.56 6.18
CA ILE A 53 6.63 -6.74 6.59
C ILE A 53 6.19 -5.44 7.28
N ASN A 54 5.09 -4.82 6.84
CA ASN A 54 4.67 -3.50 7.33
C ASN A 54 3.18 -3.45 7.67
N ASN A 55 2.89 -3.26 8.96
CA ASN A 55 1.56 -3.00 9.53
C ASN A 55 1.50 -1.62 10.25
N THR A 56 2.24 -0.61 9.76
CA THR A 56 2.36 0.69 10.46
C THR A 56 1.89 1.87 9.59
N SER A 57 2.82 2.53 8.91
CA SER A 57 2.62 3.66 7.99
C SER A 57 2.54 3.19 6.54
N TYR A 58 1.96 3.97 5.63
CA TYR A 58 1.86 3.62 4.18
C TYR A 58 1.20 2.25 3.90
N THR A 59 0.28 1.86 4.77
CA THR A 59 -0.60 0.70 4.64
C THR A 59 -1.95 1.06 5.26
N TYR A 60 -2.95 0.20 5.08
CA TYR A 60 -4.36 0.56 5.25
C TYR A 60 -4.89 0.18 6.64
N PRO A 61 -5.37 1.12 7.48
CA PRO A 61 -6.35 0.79 8.49
C PRO A 61 -7.68 0.44 7.82
N VAL A 62 -8.41 -0.49 8.42
CA VAL A 62 -9.72 -0.96 7.95
C VAL A 62 -10.73 -0.77 9.07
N TYR A 63 -11.92 -0.27 8.74
CA TYR A 63 -13.01 -0.14 9.68
C TYR A 63 -14.31 -0.73 9.14
N GLU A 64 -15.06 -1.41 10.00
CA GLU A 64 -16.33 -2.03 9.63
C GLU A 64 -17.54 -1.16 9.98
N VAL A 65 -18.51 -1.12 9.07
CA VAL A 65 -19.79 -0.42 9.23
C VAL A 65 -20.74 -1.25 10.08
N THR A 66 -21.31 -0.63 11.11
CA THR A 66 -22.34 -1.20 11.99
C THR A 66 -23.69 -0.51 11.78
N GLU A 67 -24.77 -1.05 12.36
CA GLU A 67 -26.09 -0.38 12.34
C GLU A 67 -26.10 1.02 13.00
N ASP A 68 -25.15 1.29 13.90
CA ASP A 68 -25.00 2.58 14.61
C ASP A 68 -24.02 3.54 13.90
N THR A 69 -23.28 3.10 12.87
CA THR A 69 -22.27 3.94 12.19
C THR A 69 -22.93 5.06 11.37
N PRO A 70 -22.66 6.35 11.66
CA PRO A 70 -23.38 7.46 11.03
C PRO A 70 -22.87 7.82 9.63
N ASP A 71 -23.77 8.25 8.74
CA ASP A 71 -23.41 8.82 7.44
C ASP A 71 -22.84 10.25 7.57
N PHE A 72 -21.70 10.54 6.95
CA PHE A 72 -21.12 11.88 6.77
C PHE A 72 -20.96 12.27 5.29
N PRO A 73 -21.03 13.57 4.93
CA PRO A 73 -20.81 14.04 3.56
C PRO A 73 -19.33 13.98 3.18
N VAL A 74 -19.05 13.63 1.92
CA VAL A 74 -17.68 13.54 1.39
C VAL A 74 -17.31 14.76 0.54
N VAL A 75 -16.15 15.33 0.83
CA VAL A 75 -15.52 16.41 0.05
C VAL A 75 -14.29 15.85 -0.65
N ASP A 76 -14.43 15.47 -1.92
CA ASP A 76 -13.27 15.19 -2.77
C ASP A 76 -12.64 16.51 -3.23
N ARG A 77 -11.40 16.76 -2.78
CA ARG A 77 -10.63 17.98 -3.04
C ARG A 77 -10.17 18.10 -4.50
N ASN A 78 -10.09 16.99 -5.23
CA ASN A 78 -9.58 16.93 -6.60
C ASN A 78 -10.64 16.53 -7.63
N GLY A 79 -11.72 15.88 -7.21
CA GLY A 79 -12.74 15.29 -8.08
C GLY A 79 -12.21 14.08 -8.87
N TRP A 80 -11.35 13.27 -8.23
CA TRP A 80 -10.72 12.11 -8.86
C TRP A 80 -11.49 10.81 -8.64
N GLY A 81 -12.22 10.71 -7.52
CA GLY A 81 -13.02 9.54 -7.18
C GLY A 81 -14.52 9.74 -7.42
N ASN A 82 -15.30 8.71 -7.08
CA ASN A 82 -16.76 8.72 -7.27
C ASN A 82 -17.58 9.22 -6.07
N LEU A 83 -16.94 9.56 -4.93
CA LEU A 83 -17.64 9.98 -3.70
C LEU A 83 -17.90 11.48 -3.57
N GLY A 84 -17.33 12.35 -4.42
CA GLY A 84 -17.46 13.80 -4.27
C GLY A 84 -18.92 14.29 -4.20
N GLY A 85 -19.34 14.82 -3.05
CA GLY A 85 -20.72 15.28 -2.81
C GLY A 85 -21.73 14.18 -2.44
N THR A 86 -21.29 12.94 -2.24
CA THR A 86 -22.10 11.84 -1.70
C THR A 86 -22.09 11.85 -0.15
N ARG A 87 -22.64 10.79 0.47
CA ARG A 87 -22.43 10.47 1.88
C ARG A 87 -21.90 9.05 2.01
N ILE A 88 -21.10 8.80 3.04
CA ILE A 88 -20.59 7.47 3.41
C ILE A 88 -20.74 7.25 4.91
N PRO A 89 -20.88 6.00 5.38
CA PRO A 89 -20.76 5.68 6.80
C PRO A 89 -19.33 5.99 7.26
N PHE A 90 -19.18 6.71 8.38
CA PHE A 90 -17.89 7.06 8.95
C PHE A 90 -18.02 7.34 10.45
N ASP A 91 -17.26 6.67 11.31
CA ASP A 91 -17.19 7.05 12.73
C ASP A 91 -16.13 8.15 12.94
N PRO A 92 -16.43 9.26 13.65
CA PRO A 92 -15.46 10.31 13.97
C PRO A 92 -14.22 9.88 14.77
N SER A 93 -14.19 8.65 15.30
CA SER A 93 -13.03 8.03 15.96
C SER A 93 -12.12 7.23 15.02
N TRP A 94 -12.49 7.05 13.75
CA TRP A 94 -11.66 6.36 12.75
C TRP A 94 -10.48 7.24 12.32
N GLU A 95 -9.26 6.73 12.50
CA GLU A 95 -8.01 7.42 12.19
C GLU A 95 -7.43 6.93 10.85
N ALA A 96 -6.78 7.84 10.12
CA ALA A 96 -6.16 7.52 8.84
C ALA A 96 -4.72 6.99 9.02
N ALA A 97 -4.23 6.22 8.04
CA ALA A 97 -2.88 5.67 8.05
C ALA A 97 -1.80 6.75 8.33
N PRO A 98 -0.82 6.50 9.22
CA PRO A 98 0.33 7.39 9.35
C PRO A 98 1.10 7.48 8.02
N GLY A 99 1.47 8.69 7.59
CA GLY A 99 2.18 8.95 6.34
C GLY A 99 1.60 10.16 5.58
N SER A 100 2.12 10.45 4.37
CA SER A 100 1.54 11.47 3.48
C SER A 100 0.20 11.07 2.86
N ASP A 101 -0.12 9.78 2.93
CA ASP A 101 -1.16 9.16 2.12
C ASP A 101 -2.48 9.01 2.86
N ALA A 102 -2.44 8.98 4.20
CA ALA A 102 -3.58 8.96 5.11
C ALA A 102 -4.77 8.16 4.54
N GLN A 103 -4.49 6.89 4.23
CA GLN A 103 -5.44 5.97 3.61
C GLN A 103 -6.40 5.41 4.68
N ILE A 104 -7.62 5.08 4.25
CA ILE A 104 -8.61 4.31 5.02
C ILE A 104 -9.33 3.36 4.07
N ILE A 105 -9.55 2.12 4.50
CA ILE A 105 -10.57 1.21 3.96
C ILE A 105 -11.77 1.23 4.90
N ILE A 106 -12.97 1.27 4.32
CA ILE A 106 -14.21 1.03 5.06
C ILE A 106 -14.86 -0.19 4.41
N LEU A 107 -15.29 -1.16 5.21
CA LEU A 107 -16.04 -2.34 4.77
C LEU A 107 -17.43 -2.35 5.39
N ASP A 108 -18.44 -2.77 4.65
CA ASP A 108 -19.77 -3.09 5.17
C ASP A 108 -20.02 -4.59 4.96
N PRO A 109 -19.73 -5.45 5.97
CA PRO A 109 -19.92 -6.90 5.86
C PRO A 109 -21.37 -7.32 5.63
N ALA A 110 -22.36 -6.49 5.98
CA ALA A 110 -23.77 -6.79 5.79
C ALA A 110 -24.24 -6.57 4.34
N THR A 111 -23.47 -5.84 3.52
CA THR A 111 -23.81 -5.59 2.09
C THR A 111 -22.66 -5.83 1.10
N GLY A 112 -21.46 -6.17 1.56
CA GLY A 112 -20.27 -6.37 0.73
C GLY A 112 -19.68 -5.08 0.15
N ARG A 113 -20.05 -3.89 0.65
CA ARG A 113 -19.51 -2.62 0.12
C ARG A 113 -18.12 -2.34 0.66
N GLU A 114 -17.21 -1.91 -0.23
CA GLU A 114 -15.88 -1.40 0.12
C GLU A 114 -15.78 0.08 -0.28
N TRP A 115 -15.24 0.92 0.60
CA TRP A 115 -14.78 2.27 0.26
C TRP A 115 -13.26 2.38 0.39
N ASN A 116 -12.66 3.16 -0.50
CA ASN A 116 -11.23 3.43 -0.57
C ASN A 116 -11.02 4.94 -0.52
N LEU A 117 -10.42 5.43 0.57
CA LEU A 117 -10.17 6.84 0.80
C LEU A 117 -8.66 7.12 0.82
N TRP A 118 -8.21 8.15 0.12
CA TRP A 118 -6.83 8.62 0.09
C TRP A 118 -6.76 10.07 0.57
N GLN A 119 -5.80 10.34 1.45
CA GLN A 119 -5.66 11.56 2.24
C GLN A 119 -6.95 11.91 3.02
N ALA A 120 -7.50 10.91 3.71
CA ALA A 120 -8.72 11.03 4.49
C ALA A 120 -8.52 11.92 5.73
N GLU A 121 -9.42 12.87 5.93
CA GLU A 121 -9.37 13.87 7.02
C GLU A 121 -10.79 14.26 7.44
N PHE A 122 -11.18 13.95 8.68
CA PHE A 122 -12.49 14.32 9.22
C PHE A 122 -12.44 15.69 9.91
N ASP A 123 -13.20 16.67 9.41
CA ASP A 123 -13.17 18.06 9.90
C ASP A 123 -14.15 18.36 11.06
N GLY A 124 -14.88 17.34 11.54
CA GLY A 124 -15.98 17.48 12.51
C GLY A 124 -17.39 17.54 11.87
N ASN A 125 -17.47 17.70 10.55
CA ASN A 125 -18.72 17.80 9.77
C ASN A 125 -18.67 16.98 8.46
N SER A 126 -17.49 16.80 7.87
CA SER A 126 -17.26 16.22 6.54
C SER A 126 -16.02 15.32 6.53
N VAL A 127 -16.06 14.26 5.71
CA VAL A 127 -14.89 13.46 5.37
C VAL A 127 -14.23 14.10 4.14
N ASN A 128 -13.08 14.72 4.31
CA ASN A 128 -12.29 15.31 3.23
C ASN A 128 -11.34 14.24 2.67
N VAL A 129 -11.21 14.17 1.35
CA VAL A 129 -10.31 13.23 0.66
C VAL A 129 -9.64 13.90 -0.53
N SER A 130 -8.49 13.39 -0.95
CA SER A 130 -7.84 13.78 -2.21
C SER A 130 -8.14 12.80 -3.35
N ASN A 131 -8.65 11.60 -3.02
CA ASN A 131 -9.36 10.67 -3.91
C ASN A 131 -10.25 9.81 -3.00
N GLY A 132 -11.50 9.54 -3.38
CA GLY A 132 -12.41 8.75 -2.57
C GLY A 132 -13.42 7.99 -3.41
N ASN A 133 -13.49 6.67 -3.22
CA ASN A 133 -14.30 5.78 -4.03
C ASN A 133 -15.12 4.81 -3.19
N LEU A 134 -16.37 4.58 -3.57
CA LEU A 134 -17.09 3.33 -3.36
C LEU A 134 -16.69 2.37 -4.50
N VAL A 135 -16.15 1.21 -4.16
CA VAL A 135 -15.79 0.17 -5.13
C VAL A 135 -17.08 -0.45 -5.68
N PRO A 136 -17.24 -0.62 -7.01
CA PRO A 136 -18.41 -1.28 -7.58
C PRO A 136 -18.49 -2.77 -7.23
N GLY A 137 -19.71 -3.26 -6.96
CA GLY A 137 -19.96 -4.68 -6.68
C GLY A 137 -19.90 -5.01 -5.19
N SER A 138 -19.53 -6.25 -4.90
CA SER A 138 -19.38 -6.83 -3.56
C SER A 138 -17.92 -7.26 -3.38
N TYR A 139 -17.26 -6.87 -2.28
CA TYR A 139 -15.89 -7.30 -2.01
C TYR A 139 -15.79 -8.80 -1.72
N PHE A 140 -16.88 -9.50 -1.45
CA PHE A 140 -16.90 -10.97 -1.35
C PHE A 140 -16.85 -11.66 -2.73
N ASP A 141 -17.36 -11.01 -3.79
CA ASP A 141 -17.61 -11.63 -5.09
C ASP A 141 -16.77 -11.03 -6.24
N ASN A 142 -16.08 -9.91 -6.02
CA ASN A 142 -15.38 -9.20 -7.09
C ASN A 142 -14.10 -9.94 -7.56
N GLU A 143 -13.79 -9.79 -8.84
CA GLU A 143 -12.63 -10.38 -9.55
C GLU A 143 -11.82 -9.32 -10.31
N GLU A 144 -12.41 -8.16 -10.58
CA GLU A 144 -11.82 -7.11 -11.41
C GLU A 144 -11.04 -6.08 -10.58
N GLY A 145 -10.00 -5.49 -11.20
CA GLY A 145 -9.30 -4.33 -10.67
C GLY A 145 -10.07 -3.03 -10.91
N PHE A 146 -10.24 -2.22 -9.87
CA PHE A 146 -10.93 -0.94 -9.97
C PHE A 146 -10.00 0.27 -10.18
N ALA A 147 -9.85 0.70 -11.44
CA ALA A 147 -8.89 1.72 -11.88
C ALA A 147 -8.83 3.05 -11.09
N PRO A 148 -9.92 3.63 -10.54
CA PRO A 148 -9.84 4.84 -9.72
C PRO A 148 -9.13 4.66 -8.36
N SER A 149 -8.89 3.44 -7.88
CA SER A 149 -8.18 3.15 -6.62
C SER A 149 -6.73 2.69 -6.84
N ARG A 150 -5.85 2.97 -5.86
CA ARG A 150 -4.42 2.61 -5.79
C ARG A 150 -3.56 3.07 -6.99
N GLY A 151 -2.23 2.88 -6.98
CA GLY A 151 -1.36 3.13 -8.14
C GLY A 151 -1.67 2.19 -9.32
N VAL A 152 -1.70 0.88 -9.05
CA VAL A 152 -1.95 -0.19 -10.05
C VAL A 152 -3.37 -0.20 -10.64
N GLY A 153 -4.34 0.49 -10.01
CA GLY A 153 -5.74 0.42 -10.43
C GLY A 153 -6.51 -0.78 -9.89
N ILE A 154 -6.27 -1.16 -8.62
CA ILE A 154 -6.95 -2.26 -7.91
C ILE A 154 -7.32 -1.78 -6.50
N GLN A 155 -8.56 -2.04 -6.08
CA GLN A 155 -9.14 -1.73 -4.76
C GLN A 155 -8.24 -2.14 -3.59
N TYR A 156 -8.28 -1.38 -2.48
CA TYR A 156 -7.29 -1.48 -1.41
C TYR A 156 -7.37 -2.78 -0.59
N SER A 157 -8.55 -3.35 -0.36
CA SER A 157 -8.68 -4.58 0.41
C SER A 157 -8.12 -5.81 -0.33
N ALA A 158 -8.06 -5.76 -1.67
CA ALA A 158 -7.44 -6.81 -2.47
C ALA A 158 -5.93 -6.88 -2.18
N MET A 159 -5.50 -8.05 -1.73
CA MET A 159 -4.11 -8.39 -1.36
C MET A 159 -3.61 -7.78 -0.04
N LEU A 160 -4.50 -7.23 0.80
CA LEU A 160 -4.17 -6.75 2.14
C LEU A 160 -4.28 -7.88 3.16
N VAL A 161 -3.17 -8.23 3.81
CA VAL A 161 -3.17 -9.29 4.83
C VAL A 161 -3.84 -8.81 6.12
N ARG A 162 -4.82 -9.58 6.58
CA ARG A 162 -5.62 -9.34 7.78
C ARG A 162 -5.09 -10.05 9.02
N PRO A 163 -5.30 -9.52 10.25
CA PRO A 163 -4.93 -10.22 11.47
C PRO A 163 -5.72 -11.51 11.64
N GLU A 164 -6.99 -11.57 11.24
CA GLU A 164 -7.82 -12.78 11.37
C GLU A 164 -7.28 -13.95 10.52
N GLU A 165 -6.69 -13.67 9.35
CA GLU A 165 -6.05 -14.67 8.49
C GLU A 165 -4.80 -15.27 9.14
N VAL A 166 -4.02 -14.42 9.80
CA VAL A 166 -2.84 -14.84 10.56
C VAL A 166 -3.26 -15.60 11.82
N ALA A 167 -4.39 -15.25 12.44
CA ALA A 167 -4.97 -15.94 13.60
C ALA A 167 -5.53 -17.34 13.27
N GLN A 168 -6.18 -17.52 12.12
CA GLN A 168 -6.59 -18.85 11.63
C GLN A 168 -5.42 -19.68 11.07
N GLY A 169 -4.23 -19.08 10.92
CA GLY A 169 -3.01 -19.75 10.44
C GLY A 169 -2.97 -19.98 8.92
N VAL A 170 -3.83 -19.31 8.15
CA VAL A 170 -3.85 -19.38 6.69
C VAL A 170 -4.30 -18.05 6.06
N ILE A 171 -3.49 -17.55 5.13
CA ILE A 171 -3.84 -16.45 4.21
C ILE A 171 -3.94 -17.09 2.82
N GLU A 172 -5.13 -17.06 2.21
CA GLU A 172 -5.40 -17.70 0.92
C GLU A 172 -5.28 -16.73 -0.28
N HIS A 173 -4.43 -15.70 -0.19
CA HIS A 173 -4.30 -14.73 -1.27
C HIS A 173 -2.86 -14.22 -1.44
N ALA A 174 -2.57 -13.71 -2.64
CA ALA A 174 -1.30 -13.03 -2.92
C ALA A 174 -1.21 -11.71 -2.15
N LEU A 175 -0.02 -11.32 -1.70
CA LEU A 175 0.19 -10.11 -0.91
C LEU A 175 0.37 -8.84 -1.78
N SER A 176 0.09 -7.68 -1.19
CA SER A 176 0.32 -6.36 -1.79
C SER A 176 1.75 -5.87 -1.54
N MET A 177 2.51 -5.54 -2.59
CA MET A 177 3.82 -4.91 -2.50
C MET A 177 3.94 -3.66 -3.40
N PRO A 178 3.95 -2.45 -2.84
CA PRO A 178 4.45 -1.28 -3.56
C PRO A 178 5.98 -1.24 -3.61
N ILE A 179 6.56 -0.62 -4.65
CA ILE A 179 8.02 -0.61 -4.93
C ILE A 179 8.49 0.74 -5.48
N GLN A 180 9.81 0.99 -5.49
CA GLN A 180 10.38 2.25 -6.02
C GLN A 180 10.60 2.26 -7.54
N ASN A 181 10.50 1.10 -8.20
CA ASN A 181 10.82 0.92 -9.61
C ASN A 181 9.67 0.35 -10.46
N THR A 182 8.45 0.81 -10.20
CA THR A 182 7.31 0.66 -11.11
C THR A 182 7.65 1.16 -12.52
N SER A 183 7.04 0.54 -13.54
CA SER A 183 7.18 0.95 -14.93
C SER A 183 6.13 1.99 -15.29
N GLY A 184 6.58 3.20 -15.63
CA GLY A 184 5.77 4.23 -16.27
C GLY A 184 5.64 4.05 -17.78
N SER A 185 5.89 2.86 -18.33
CA SER A 185 5.69 2.56 -19.76
C SER A 185 4.65 1.48 -20.03
N GLU A 186 4.52 0.49 -19.15
CA GLU A 186 3.58 -0.63 -19.26
C GLU A 186 3.14 -1.17 -17.89
N PHE A 187 1.90 -1.65 -17.81
CA PHE A 187 1.36 -2.43 -16.70
C PHE A 187 0.83 -3.77 -17.27
N VAL A 188 0.61 -4.75 -16.40
CA VAL A 188 0.09 -6.07 -16.79
C VAL A 188 -1.10 -6.47 -15.92
N ALA A 189 -1.98 -7.33 -16.44
CA ALA A 189 -3.15 -7.82 -15.69
C ALA A 189 -2.70 -8.54 -14.39
N PRO A 190 -3.34 -8.26 -13.24
CA PRO A 190 -4.64 -7.60 -13.05
C PRO A 190 -4.60 -6.08 -12.90
N GLY A 191 -3.44 -5.43 -13.08
CA GLY A 191 -3.36 -3.98 -13.12
C GLY A 191 -4.18 -3.38 -14.26
N THR A 192 -4.71 -2.17 -14.05
CA THR A 192 -5.66 -1.53 -14.98
C THR A 192 -5.24 -0.13 -15.44
N LYS A 193 -4.15 0.42 -14.90
CA LYS A 193 -3.55 1.69 -15.33
C LYS A 193 -2.04 1.72 -15.05
N LEU A 194 -1.39 2.76 -15.56
CA LEU A 194 -0.04 3.17 -15.14
C LEU A 194 -0.14 4.21 -14.02
N GLU A 195 0.74 4.11 -13.03
CA GLU A 195 1.24 5.27 -12.31
C GLU A 195 2.39 5.97 -13.07
N PHE A 196 2.62 7.24 -12.77
CA PHE A 196 3.71 8.08 -13.29
C PHE A 196 4.14 7.85 -14.77
N PRO A 197 3.21 7.91 -15.74
CA PRO A 197 3.49 7.58 -17.14
C PRO A 197 4.60 8.47 -17.73
N GLY A 198 5.63 7.82 -18.28
CA GLY A 198 6.80 8.45 -18.88
C GLY A 198 7.98 8.75 -17.92
N VAL A 199 7.90 8.39 -16.63
CA VAL A 199 8.95 8.72 -15.64
C VAL A 199 10.08 7.67 -15.58
N ARG A 200 9.79 6.40 -15.26
CA ARG A 200 10.75 5.28 -15.31
C ARG A 200 10.27 4.28 -16.38
N LEU A 201 10.90 4.24 -17.55
CA LEU A 201 10.39 3.49 -18.70
C LEU A 201 10.73 1.98 -18.67
N ASP A 202 11.67 1.59 -17.84
CA ASP A 202 12.35 0.30 -17.80
C ASP A 202 12.18 -0.45 -16.46
N GLY A 203 11.24 0.02 -15.62
CA GLY A 203 10.89 -0.59 -14.34
C GLY A 203 10.17 -1.94 -14.45
N ILE A 204 9.62 -2.41 -13.34
CA ILE A 204 8.75 -3.58 -13.27
C ILE A 204 7.31 -3.14 -13.57
N PRO A 205 6.59 -3.78 -14.49
CA PRO A 205 5.19 -3.46 -14.75
C PRO A 205 4.33 -3.63 -13.50
N GLU A 206 3.51 -2.64 -13.17
CA GLU A 206 2.50 -2.80 -12.11
C GLU A 206 1.55 -3.95 -12.48
N GLY A 207 1.08 -4.71 -11.49
CA GLY A 207 0.36 -5.96 -11.69
C GLY A 207 1.25 -7.19 -12.00
N THR A 208 2.58 -7.05 -12.08
CA THR A 208 3.49 -8.22 -12.13
C THR A 208 3.34 -9.06 -10.86
N ARG A 209 3.15 -10.38 -10.99
CA ARG A 209 3.11 -11.33 -9.88
C ARG A 209 4.45 -12.02 -9.68
N PHE A 210 4.85 -12.16 -8.42
CA PHE A 210 6.00 -12.92 -7.96
C PHE A 210 5.60 -13.95 -6.89
N ALA A 211 6.44 -14.94 -6.61
CA ALA A 211 6.36 -15.78 -5.40
C ALA A 211 7.75 -16.28 -4.94
N LEU A 212 7.80 -16.86 -3.74
CA LEU A 212 8.99 -17.55 -3.22
C LEU A 212 9.11 -18.98 -3.77
N ASP A 213 10.18 -19.25 -4.53
CA ASP A 213 10.55 -20.59 -5.01
C ASP A 213 11.26 -21.37 -3.88
N VAL A 214 10.48 -21.76 -2.87
CA VAL A 214 10.94 -22.42 -1.65
C VAL A 214 10.06 -23.62 -1.27
N SER A 215 10.63 -24.56 -0.52
CA SER A 215 9.88 -25.64 0.13
C SER A 215 9.35 -25.21 1.50
N TYR A 216 8.40 -25.97 2.07
CA TYR A 216 8.00 -25.78 3.47
C TYR A 216 9.18 -26.04 4.43
N ASP A 217 10.06 -26.99 4.12
CA ASP A 217 11.29 -27.26 4.88
C ASP A 217 12.23 -26.03 4.88
N ASP A 218 12.30 -25.25 3.79
CA ASP A 218 13.09 -24.00 3.74
C ASP A 218 12.51 -22.90 4.66
N ILE A 219 11.17 -22.82 4.75
CA ILE A 219 10.44 -21.90 5.63
C ILE A 219 10.64 -22.33 7.08
N ASP A 220 10.42 -23.60 7.41
CA ASP A 220 10.58 -24.13 8.77
C ASP A 220 12.04 -24.04 9.23
N ALA A 221 13.00 -24.31 8.35
CA ALA A 221 14.43 -24.08 8.61
C ALA A 221 14.84 -22.60 8.60
N HIS A 222 13.97 -21.66 8.21
CA HIS A 222 14.17 -20.22 8.41
C HIS A 222 13.56 -19.75 9.74
N ILE A 223 12.33 -20.15 10.05
CA ILE A 223 11.71 -19.89 11.36
C ILE A 223 12.58 -20.43 12.51
N ALA A 224 13.13 -21.64 12.36
CA ALA A 224 14.08 -22.24 13.32
C ALA A 224 15.49 -21.58 13.36
N ARG A 225 15.71 -20.46 12.63
CA ARG A 225 16.90 -19.61 12.70
C ARG A 225 16.61 -18.21 13.26
N LEU A 226 15.35 -17.87 13.55
CA LEU A 226 15.01 -16.65 14.27
C LEU A 226 15.62 -16.69 15.69
N PRO A 227 15.93 -15.55 16.33
CA PRO A 227 16.50 -15.53 17.67
C PRO A 227 15.59 -16.21 18.71
N ASP A 228 16.17 -16.94 19.69
CA ASP A 228 15.48 -17.60 20.82
C ASP A 228 14.56 -16.68 21.67
N SER A 229 14.62 -15.36 21.43
CA SER A 229 13.83 -14.31 22.08
C SER A 229 12.58 -13.88 21.28
N VAL A 230 12.47 -14.28 20.01
CA VAL A 230 11.22 -14.20 19.24
C VAL A 230 10.26 -15.25 19.77
N SER A 231 8.98 -14.90 19.97
CA SER A 231 8.02 -15.81 20.59
C SER A 231 7.51 -16.86 19.62
N ASP A 232 7.11 -18.04 20.12
CA ASP A 232 6.46 -19.09 19.32
C ASP A 232 5.23 -18.56 18.55
N VAL A 233 4.50 -17.59 19.12
CA VAL A 233 3.36 -16.93 18.48
C VAL A 233 3.83 -16.10 17.28
N THR A 234 4.80 -15.21 17.47
CA THR A 234 5.43 -14.44 16.38
C THR A 234 5.98 -15.36 15.29
N ALA A 235 6.63 -16.47 15.67
CA ALA A 235 7.18 -17.46 14.75
C ALA A 235 6.08 -18.13 13.89
N ASN A 236 4.94 -18.49 14.49
CA ASN A 236 3.79 -19.04 13.76
C ASN A 236 3.11 -18.01 12.85
N SER A 237 2.93 -16.76 13.31
CA SER A 237 2.41 -15.65 12.52
C SER A 237 3.27 -15.40 11.27
N LEU A 238 4.60 -15.35 11.44
CA LEU A 238 5.56 -15.23 10.36
C LEU A 238 5.53 -16.43 9.41
N ARG A 239 5.41 -17.66 9.92
CA ARG A 239 5.28 -18.88 9.11
C ARG A 239 4.08 -18.80 8.17
N THR A 240 2.94 -18.35 8.67
CA THR A 240 1.69 -18.19 7.90
C THR A 240 1.88 -17.23 6.72
N ILE A 241 2.52 -16.09 6.96
CA ILE A 241 2.85 -15.10 5.92
C ILE A 241 3.84 -15.67 4.89
N MET A 242 4.88 -16.39 5.34
CA MET A 242 5.88 -17.02 4.46
C MET A 242 5.29 -18.14 3.60
N VAL A 243 4.30 -18.88 4.11
CA VAL A 243 3.50 -19.86 3.34
C VAL A 243 2.67 -19.16 2.27
N ALA A 244 1.95 -18.08 2.60
CA ALA A 244 1.20 -17.31 1.63
C ALA A 244 2.10 -16.74 0.51
N MET A 245 3.26 -16.19 0.86
CA MET A 245 4.29 -15.72 -0.09
C MET A 245 4.90 -16.83 -0.98
N LYS A 246 4.76 -18.09 -0.59
CA LYS A 246 5.18 -19.25 -1.37
C LYS A 246 4.05 -19.73 -2.30
N ASP A 247 2.84 -19.91 -1.77
CA ASP A 247 1.77 -20.62 -2.46
C ASP A 247 0.79 -19.70 -3.21
N TYR A 248 0.76 -18.41 -2.87
CA TYR A 248 0.07 -17.35 -3.61
C TYR A 248 1.00 -16.20 -4.03
N GLY A 249 2.11 -15.96 -3.33
CA GLY A 249 3.08 -14.94 -3.72
C GLY A 249 2.60 -13.52 -3.43
N TRP A 250 2.94 -12.57 -4.31
CA TRP A 250 2.57 -11.16 -4.20
C TRP A 250 2.51 -10.47 -5.57
N PHE A 251 1.83 -9.33 -5.61
CA PHE A 251 1.76 -8.45 -6.78
C PHE A 251 2.47 -7.12 -6.52
N ILE A 252 2.94 -6.51 -7.61
CA ILE A 252 3.38 -5.11 -7.60
C ILE A 252 2.16 -4.19 -7.71
N THR A 253 1.94 -3.34 -6.70
CA THR A 253 0.64 -2.66 -6.50
C THR A 253 0.65 -1.13 -6.44
N ASP A 254 1.80 -0.50 -6.21
CA ASP A 254 1.90 0.98 -6.12
C ASP A 254 3.36 1.45 -6.24
N THR A 255 3.58 2.75 -6.45
CA THR A 255 4.93 3.33 -6.34
C THR A 255 5.19 3.84 -4.91
N ALA A 256 6.20 3.30 -4.24
CA ALA A 256 6.58 3.72 -2.88
C ALA A 256 8.09 4.04 -2.74
N GLY A 257 8.45 4.70 -1.64
CA GLY A 257 9.85 5.01 -1.33
C GLY A 257 10.75 3.78 -1.14
N SER A 258 10.18 2.63 -0.73
CA SER A 258 10.87 1.35 -0.51
C SER A 258 9.92 0.16 -0.69
N ALA A 259 10.47 -1.00 -1.04
CA ALA A 259 9.72 -2.25 -1.19
C ALA A 259 9.29 -2.82 0.18
N HIS A 260 8.00 -3.09 0.34
CA HIS A 260 7.45 -3.66 1.58
C HIS A 260 6.13 -4.40 1.31
N PHE A 261 5.77 -5.35 2.16
CA PHE A 261 4.48 -6.04 2.16
C PHE A 261 3.49 -5.30 3.04
N GLN A 262 2.30 -5.01 2.50
CA GLN A 262 1.24 -4.30 3.21
C GLN A 262 0.33 -5.28 3.97
N LEU A 263 0.41 -5.23 5.30
CA LEU A 263 -0.55 -5.79 6.26
C LEU A 263 -1.48 -4.66 6.74
N GLU A 264 -2.64 -4.99 7.27
CA GLU A 264 -3.51 -3.98 7.90
C GLU A 264 -2.76 -3.14 8.94
N SER A 265 -3.04 -1.83 8.96
CA SER A 265 -2.37 -0.90 9.88
C SER A 265 -2.77 -1.15 11.35
N THR A 266 -1.77 -1.06 12.22
CA THR A 266 -1.89 -0.95 13.69
C THR A 266 -2.58 0.35 14.16
N THR A 267 -3.12 1.16 13.25
CA THR A 267 -4.10 2.22 13.52
C THR A 267 -5.54 1.69 13.68
N SER A 268 -5.89 0.56 13.07
CA SER A 268 -7.14 -0.18 13.34
C SER A 268 -6.86 -1.45 14.13
N ALA A 269 -6.02 -2.34 13.62
CA ALA A 269 -5.78 -3.69 14.15
C ALA A 269 -4.66 -3.77 15.21
N ARG A 270 -4.62 -2.84 16.18
CA ARG A 270 -3.48 -2.80 17.12
C ARG A 270 -3.42 -4.00 18.06
N GLU A 271 -4.54 -4.31 18.70
CA GLU A 271 -4.57 -5.27 19.81
C GLU A 271 -4.41 -6.70 19.26
N GLU A 272 -5.03 -6.97 18.11
CA GLU A 272 -4.95 -8.17 17.30
C GLU A 272 -3.50 -8.46 16.85
N TRP A 273 -2.80 -7.46 16.29
CA TRP A 273 -1.38 -7.61 15.95
C TRP A 273 -0.48 -7.76 17.20
N GLU A 274 -0.88 -7.24 18.37
CA GLU A 274 -0.12 -7.45 19.61
C GLU A 274 -0.31 -8.87 20.17
N GLU A 275 -1.52 -9.43 20.12
CA GLU A 275 -1.80 -10.83 20.45
C GLU A 275 -1.07 -11.81 19.52
N LEU A 276 -1.05 -11.52 18.20
CA LEU A 276 -0.33 -12.30 17.19
C LEU A 276 1.20 -12.12 17.24
N GLY A 277 1.70 -11.28 18.15
CA GLY A 277 3.13 -11.03 18.32
C GLY A 277 3.78 -10.26 17.17
N MET A 278 2.98 -9.58 16.34
CA MET A 278 3.34 -8.86 15.11
C MET A 278 3.58 -7.35 15.32
N ILE A 279 3.89 -6.92 16.54
CA ILE A 279 4.30 -5.55 16.86
C ILE A 279 5.83 -5.46 16.94
N ASP A 280 6.41 -4.51 16.20
CA ASP A 280 7.85 -4.29 16.04
C ASP A 280 8.61 -4.20 17.38
N LYS A 281 9.59 -5.09 17.54
CA LYS A 281 10.49 -5.19 18.71
C LYS A 281 11.94 -5.38 18.23
N ASP A 282 12.90 -4.70 18.86
CA ASP A 282 14.34 -4.89 18.58
C ASP A 282 14.88 -6.14 19.27
N TYR A 283 15.67 -6.91 18.52
CA TYR A 283 16.34 -8.12 18.98
C TYR A 283 17.86 -8.08 18.69
N GLY A 284 18.48 -6.93 18.95
CA GLY A 284 19.92 -6.71 18.80
C GLY A 284 20.33 -6.12 17.45
N GLY A 285 19.54 -5.20 16.88
CA GLY A 285 19.80 -4.57 15.59
C GLY A 285 19.07 -5.18 14.39
N ALA A 286 18.28 -6.24 14.63
CA ALA A 286 17.19 -6.66 13.75
C ALA A 286 15.86 -6.42 14.48
N VAL A 287 14.82 -6.04 13.76
CA VAL A 287 13.49 -5.77 14.31
C VAL A 287 12.49 -6.77 13.73
N TYR A 288 11.80 -7.54 14.58
CA TYR A 288 10.77 -8.48 14.14
C TYR A 288 9.38 -7.95 14.55
N PRO A 289 8.34 -8.10 13.71
CA PRO A 289 8.32 -8.88 12.47
C PRO A 289 8.92 -8.21 11.23
N ARG A 290 9.20 -6.89 11.23
CA ARG A 290 9.53 -6.13 10.02
C ARG A 290 10.69 -6.69 9.18
N ASP A 291 11.78 -7.15 9.80
CA ASP A 291 12.98 -7.69 9.15
C ASP A 291 12.92 -9.22 8.95
N ALA A 292 11.75 -9.86 9.11
CA ALA A 292 11.61 -11.33 9.15
C ALA A 292 11.91 -12.07 7.84
N LEU A 293 12.07 -11.38 6.71
CA LEU A 293 12.33 -12.02 5.42
C LEU A 293 13.84 -12.08 5.07
N ASP A 294 14.70 -11.44 5.87
CA ASP A 294 16.14 -11.35 5.65
C ASP A 294 16.79 -12.75 5.56
N GLY A 295 17.22 -13.12 4.35
CA GLY A 295 17.84 -14.43 4.10
C GLY A 295 16.87 -15.62 4.04
N LEU A 296 15.56 -15.37 4.01
CA LEU A 296 14.60 -16.26 3.34
C LEU A 296 14.43 -15.83 1.89
N MET A 297 14.06 -14.56 1.69
CA MET A 297 13.90 -13.92 0.39
C MET A 297 15.27 -13.56 -0.19
N THR A 298 15.58 -14.09 -1.37
CA THR A 298 16.84 -13.85 -2.11
C THR A 298 16.52 -13.81 -3.60
N GLU A 299 17.30 -13.08 -4.41
CA GLU A 299 17.15 -13.00 -5.88
C GLU A 299 16.86 -14.39 -6.52
N SER A 300 17.67 -15.39 -6.20
CA SER A 300 17.57 -16.78 -6.68
C SER A 300 16.37 -17.59 -6.17
N ARG A 301 15.51 -16.99 -5.33
CA ARG A 301 14.25 -17.55 -4.79
C ARG A 301 13.04 -16.71 -5.18
N ILE A 302 13.22 -15.62 -5.92
CA ILE A 302 12.12 -14.80 -6.45
C ILE A 302 11.80 -15.30 -7.85
N VAL A 303 10.55 -15.65 -8.11
CA VAL A 303 10.08 -16.11 -9.43
C VAL A 303 8.88 -15.28 -9.85
N ALA A 304 8.90 -14.76 -11.08
CA ALA A 304 7.79 -14.05 -11.68
C ALA A 304 6.91 -14.99 -12.52
N PHE A 305 5.61 -14.71 -12.53
CA PHE A 305 4.60 -15.46 -13.29
C PHE A 305 4.06 -14.64 -14.45
N VAL A 306 3.42 -15.31 -15.41
CA VAL A 306 2.70 -14.61 -16.48
C VAL A 306 1.62 -13.68 -15.92
N PRO A 307 1.22 -12.61 -16.65
CA PRO A 307 0.07 -11.79 -16.29
C PRO A 307 -1.23 -12.60 -16.11
N SER A 308 -2.18 -12.08 -15.33
CA SER A 308 -3.39 -12.85 -14.96
C SER A 308 -4.35 -13.11 -16.12
N ASP A 309 -4.29 -12.32 -17.19
CA ASP A 309 -5.03 -12.57 -18.44
C ASP A 309 -4.47 -13.76 -19.25
N GLN A 310 -3.36 -14.36 -18.78
CA GLN A 310 -2.69 -15.53 -19.34
C GLN A 310 -2.67 -16.72 -18.36
N TYR A 311 -3.40 -16.64 -17.25
CA TYR A 311 -3.59 -17.80 -16.38
C TYR A 311 -4.36 -18.91 -17.10
N PRO A 312 -4.07 -20.19 -16.81
CA PRO A 312 -4.91 -21.29 -17.28
C PRO A 312 -6.32 -21.09 -16.72
N THR A 313 -7.30 -20.85 -17.60
CA THR A 313 -8.71 -21.03 -17.23
C THR A 313 -8.88 -22.47 -16.74
N PRO A 314 -9.66 -22.72 -15.66
CA PRO A 314 -10.12 -24.07 -15.35
C PRO A 314 -10.67 -24.73 -16.61
N ALA A 315 -10.22 -25.93 -16.92
CA ALA A 315 -10.69 -26.63 -18.11
C ALA A 315 -12.17 -27.03 -17.93
N ASP A 316 -12.95 -27.02 -19.02
CA ASP A 316 -14.31 -27.59 -19.09
C ASP A 316 -14.33 -29.14 -18.94
N ASP A 317 -13.29 -29.75 -18.35
CA ASP A 317 -13.06 -31.19 -18.26
C ASP A 317 -13.26 -31.72 -16.82
N ASP A 318 -13.96 -32.85 -16.68
CA ASP A 318 -14.39 -33.50 -15.42
C ASP A 318 -13.26 -33.98 -14.45
N GLU A 319 -12.00 -33.58 -14.63
CA GLU A 319 -10.88 -33.97 -13.73
C GLU A 319 -10.60 -32.87 -12.69
N ALA A 320 -11.36 -32.93 -11.59
CA ALA A 320 -11.08 -32.14 -10.39
C ALA A 320 -9.65 -32.37 -9.87
N ILE A 321 -9.04 -31.33 -9.30
CA ILE A 321 -7.74 -31.41 -8.62
C ILE A 321 -7.81 -32.52 -7.56
N PRO A 322 -6.85 -33.47 -7.52
CA PRO A 322 -6.82 -34.50 -6.48
C PRO A 322 -6.79 -33.87 -5.08
N GLU A 323 -7.68 -34.31 -4.19
CA GLU A 323 -7.74 -33.80 -2.80
C GLU A 323 -6.44 -34.03 -2.01
N ASP A 324 -5.56 -34.94 -2.48
CA ASP A 324 -4.20 -35.18 -1.95
C ASP A 324 -3.19 -34.06 -2.29
N ASP A 325 -3.43 -33.22 -3.31
CA ASP A 325 -2.56 -32.10 -3.72
C ASP A 325 -3.07 -30.73 -3.18
N LEU A 326 -4.27 -30.68 -2.60
CA LEU A 326 -4.75 -29.54 -1.83
C LEU A 326 -4.26 -29.65 -0.38
N ILE A 327 -3.98 -28.51 0.26
CA ILE A 327 -3.61 -28.49 1.69
C ILE A 327 -4.84 -28.96 2.49
N PRO A 328 -4.76 -30.05 3.28
CA PRO A 328 -5.88 -30.44 4.12
C PRO A 328 -6.11 -29.33 5.16
N LEU A 329 -7.34 -28.85 5.24
CA LEU A 329 -7.77 -27.92 6.29
C LEU A 329 -7.36 -28.48 7.67
N PRO A 330 -6.96 -27.63 8.63
CA PRO A 330 -6.81 -28.07 10.01
C PRO A 330 -8.15 -28.72 10.43
N PRO A 331 -8.12 -29.90 11.08
CA PRO A 331 -9.37 -30.54 11.49
C PRO A 331 -10.10 -29.61 12.44
N GLY A 332 -11.29 -29.16 12.03
CA GLY A 332 -12.21 -28.48 12.94
C GLY A 332 -12.49 -29.39 14.14
N GLU A 333 -12.70 -28.81 15.31
CA GLU A 333 -13.00 -29.60 16.51
C GLU A 333 -14.38 -30.26 16.35
N ASP A 334 -14.40 -31.54 15.95
CA ASP A 334 -15.61 -32.36 15.88
C ASP A 334 -16.31 -32.38 17.25
N GLU A 335 -17.47 -31.73 17.39
CA GLU A 335 -18.23 -31.65 18.65
C GLU A 335 -18.71 -33.02 19.19
N ASP A 336 -18.53 -34.11 18.44
CA ASP A 336 -19.07 -35.45 18.72
C ASP A 336 -18.15 -36.36 19.58
N ASP A 337 -16.85 -36.09 19.74
CA ASP A 337 -15.93 -37.03 20.46
C ASP A 337 -15.90 -36.84 22.00
N ALA A 338 -17.10 -36.69 22.58
CA ALA A 338 -17.31 -36.68 24.03
C ALA A 338 -17.38 -38.13 24.58
N PRO A 339 -16.45 -38.57 25.46
CA PRO A 339 -16.33 -39.98 25.83
C PRO A 339 -17.45 -40.46 26.79
N ASP A 340 -18.45 -41.17 26.26
CA ASP A 340 -19.50 -41.84 27.05
C ASP A 340 -18.91 -42.91 27.99
N SER A 341 -18.85 -42.59 29.29
CA SER A 341 -18.66 -43.60 30.35
C SER A 341 -19.02 -43.12 31.78
N ALA A 342 -20.24 -42.61 31.99
CA ALA A 342 -20.76 -42.38 33.35
C ALA A 342 -22.26 -42.72 33.49
N GLN A 343 -22.57 -43.87 34.10
CA GLN A 343 -23.95 -44.20 34.49
C GLN A 343 -24.43 -43.31 35.66
N PRO A 344 -25.72 -42.94 35.72
CA PRO A 344 -26.24 -42.05 36.75
C PRO A 344 -26.26 -42.70 38.14
N ALA A 345 -25.92 -41.91 39.16
CA ALA A 345 -26.09 -42.27 40.57
C ALA A 345 -27.44 -41.72 41.11
N ASP A 346 -28.05 -42.46 42.03
CA ASP A 346 -29.33 -42.09 42.66
C ASP A 346 -29.24 -40.77 43.46
N PRO A 347 -30.34 -39.98 43.54
CA PRO A 347 -30.35 -38.70 44.23
C PRO A 347 -30.25 -38.84 45.75
N VAL A 348 -29.32 -38.07 46.36
CA VAL A 348 -29.18 -37.99 47.83
C VAL A 348 -29.82 -36.70 48.35
N ASP A 349 -30.84 -36.89 49.18
CA ASP A 349 -31.63 -35.88 49.88
C ASP A 349 -30.78 -34.96 50.79
N THR A 350 -30.96 -33.64 50.69
CA THR A 350 -30.61 -32.64 51.72
C THR A 350 -31.37 -31.32 51.49
N PRO A 351 -31.64 -30.50 52.53
CA PRO A 351 -32.82 -29.63 52.55
C PRO A 351 -32.59 -28.15 52.18
N ALA A 352 -33.70 -27.46 51.89
CA ALA A 352 -33.76 -26.02 51.70
C ALA A 352 -33.55 -25.21 53.00
N PRO A 353 -32.93 -24.01 52.93
CA PRO A 353 -33.07 -22.97 53.94
C PRO A 353 -34.42 -22.22 53.80
N THR A 354 -34.82 -21.49 54.84
CA THR A 354 -36.15 -20.88 54.97
C THR A 354 -36.17 -19.37 54.70
N ASP A 355 -37.35 -18.86 54.32
CA ASP A 355 -37.71 -17.44 54.35
C ASP A 355 -37.75 -16.84 55.78
N GLU A 356 -38.10 -15.54 55.83
CA GLU A 356 -38.34 -14.64 56.99
C GLU A 356 -37.15 -13.79 57.51
N ASP A 357 -37.08 -12.52 57.07
CA ASP A 357 -37.37 -11.36 57.94
C ASP A 357 -37.85 -10.13 57.11
N GLU A 358 -38.58 -9.18 57.71
CA GLU A 358 -39.09 -7.94 57.06
C GLU A 358 -38.40 -6.67 57.63
N GLY A 359 -38.20 -5.59 56.84
CA GLY A 359 -37.25 -4.52 57.25
C GLY A 359 -37.41 -3.02 56.86
N THR A 360 -38.37 -2.59 56.02
CA THR A 360 -38.65 -1.15 55.69
C THR A 360 -37.56 -0.30 54.95
N PRO A 361 -37.89 0.89 54.34
CA PRO A 361 -37.09 1.52 53.27
C PRO A 361 -36.68 3.01 53.49
N SER A 362 -36.24 3.70 52.40
CA SER A 362 -35.73 5.10 52.26
C SER A 362 -34.26 5.30 52.68
N GLU A 363 -33.45 6.20 52.08
CA GLU A 363 -33.68 7.46 51.34
C GLU A 363 -32.95 7.56 49.96
N PRO A 364 -33.22 8.58 49.10
CA PRO A 364 -32.64 8.70 47.75
C PRO A 364 -31.25 9.37 47.69
N PHE A 365 -30.62 9.31 46.50
CA PHE A 365 -29.27 9.80 46.20
C PHE A 365 -29.27 11.29 45.79
N GLU A 366 -28.37 12.10 46.35
CA GLU A 366 -28.19 13.52 45.97
C GLU A 366 -27.06 13.69 44.92
N PRO A 367 -27.23 14.54 43.88
CA PRO A 367 -26.14 14.95 42.99
C PRO A 367 -25.27 16.06 43.61
N PRO A 368 -24.01 16.23 43.15
CA PRO A 368 -23.12 17.30 43.63
C PRO A 368 -23.58 18.71 43.15
N PRO A 369 -23.19 19.79 43.85
CA PRO A 369 -23.64 21.15 43.56
C PRO A 369 -22.97 21.80 42.35
N GLU A 370 -23.68 22.76 41.75
CA GLU A 370 -23.20 23.67 40.71
C GLU A 370 -22.42 24.85 41.35
N ASP A 371 -21.31 25.28 40.76
CA ASP A 371 -20.58 26.49 41.20
C ASP A 371 -21.20 27.76 40.62
N GLU A 372 -21.44 28.78 41.47
CA GLU A 372 -22.11 30.03 41.09
C GLU A 372 -21.23 30.97 40.25
N VAL A 373 -21.85 31.61 39.25
CA VAL A 373 -21.25 32.68 38.43
C VAL A 373 -21.69 34.06 38.96
N LEU A 374 -20.89 35.10 38.65
CA LEU A 374 -21.13 36.57 38.73
C LEU A 374 -20.43 37.30 39.90
N PRO A 375 -20.16 38.63 39.79
CA PRO A 375 -20.34 39.54 38.65
C PRO A 375 -19.05 40.20 38.12
N VAL A 376 -19.19 41.03 37.08
CA VAL A 376 -18.14 41.84 36.43
C VAL A 376 -18.29 43.33 36.85
N ASP A 377 -17.34 44.19 36.42
CA ASP A 377 -17.41 45.66 36.24
C ASP A 377 -16.71 46.54 37.32
N PRO A 378 -16.15 47.73 36.99
CA PRO A 378 -15.18 48.05 35.93
C PRO A 378 -13.92 48.80 36.45
N GLY A 379 -12.91 49.06 35.61
CA GLY A 379 -12.07 50.26 35.81
C GLY A 379 -10.66 50.35 35.19
N ASP A 380 -10.54 51.30 34.26
CA ASP A 380 -9.39 52.22 34.02
C ASP A 380 -8.18 51.77 33.16
N ASP A 381 -7.61 52.75 32.46
CA ASP A 381 -6.70 52.64 31.32
C ASP A 381 -5.22 52.42 31.70
N SER A 382 -4.44 51.78 30.82
CA SER A 382 -3.19 52.36 30.26
C SER A 382 -2.50 51.47 29.23
N GLN A 383 -2.32 52.00 28.01
CA GLN A 383 -1.23 51.63 27.08
C GLN A 383 0.02 52.47 27.44
N PRO A 384 1.27 52.10 27.07
CA PRO A 384 1.68 52.02 25.65
C PRO A 384 2.81 51.02 25.26
N ALA A 385 3.17 51.10 23.98
CA ALA A 385 4.45 50.85 23.29
C ALA A 385 5.78 50.98 24.09
N ALA A 386 6.95 50.50 23.63
CA ALA A 386 7.36 49.54 22.57
C ALA A 386 8.91 49.36 22.66
N GLU A 387 9.56 49.03 21.53
CA GLU A 387 11.02 49.14 21.21
C GLU A 387 11.98 48.02 21.69
N ASP A 388 12.46 47.28 20.69
CA ASP A 388 13.83 46.81 20.40
C ASP A 388 14.96 46.91 21.46
N ASP A 389 15.73 45.81 21.62
CA ASP A 389 17.21 45.80 21.56
C ASP A 389 17.78 44.36 21.63
N GLU A 390 18.73 44.02 20.76
CA GLU A 390 19.75 42.96 20.99
C GLU A 390 21.08 43.65 21.38
N PRO A 391 22.00 43.00 22.13
CA PRO A 391 23.13 42.38 21.41
C PRO A 391 23.86 41.18 22.10
N ASP A 392 24.46 40.35 21.25
CA ASP A 392 25.77 39.67 21.34
C ASP A 392 26.22 38.76 22.53
N GLU A 393 26.68 37.57 22.12
CA GLU A 393 27.89 36.83 22.56
C GLU A 393 28.06 36.25 24.00
N LYS A 394 28.25 34.91 24.06
CA LYS A 394 29.56 34.20 24.29
C LYS A 394 29.67 33.10 25.38
N GLU A 395 30.60 32.18 25.07
CA GLU A 395 31.31 31.18 25.92
C GLU A 395 30.60 29.87 26.33
N SER A 396 31.21 28.74 25.93
CA SER A 396 30.91 27.36 26.34
C SER A 396 31.79 26.90 27.52
N PRO A 397 31.38 25.91 28.34
CA PRO A 397 32.27 25.27 29.31
C PRO A 397 33.21 24.23 28.65
N SER A 398 34.38 24.03 29.27
CA SER A 398 35.50 23.21 28.76
C SER A 398 35.75 21.97 29.63
N SER A 399 36.36 20.93 29.03
CA SER A 399 36.99 19.79 29.72
C SER A 399 38.46 19.65 29.29
N GLY A 400 39.38 19.63 30.24
CA GLY A 400 40.84 19.77 30.01
C GLY A 400 41.64 18.48 29.75
N PRO A 401 42.96 18.60 29.47
CA PRO A 401 43.81 17.53 28.93
C PRO A 401 44.63 16.76 29.99
N VAL A 402 45.39 15.75 29.54
CA VAL A 402 46.43 15.03 30.29
C VAL A 402 47.69 14.86 29.42
N ASP A 403 48.87 15.12 29.98
CA ASP A 403 50.17 15.10 29.28
C ASP A 403 50.80 13.70 29.10
N LEU A 404 51.72 13.59 28.13
CA LEU A 404 52.64 12.46 27.93
C LEU A 404 54.12 12.91 27.95
N PRO A 405 55.05 12.12 28.52
CA PRO A 405 56.51 12.30 28.37
C PRO A 405 57.10 11.46 27.20
N PRO A 406 58.34 11.73 26.74
CA PRO A 406 58.72 11.52 25.33
C PRO A 406 59.72 10.38 25.00
N GLU A 407 60.07 10.37 23.70
CA GLU A 407 60.93 9.54 22.82
C GLU A 407 62.29 9.02 23.35
N GLU A 408 62.79 7.90 22.78
CA GLU A 408 63.96 7.88 21.87
C GLU A 408 64.27 6.48 21.24
N ASP A 409 65.10 6.50 20.18
CA ASP A 409 65.96 5.44 19.60
C ASP A 409 65.44 4.29 18.68
N SER A 410 66.37 3.78 17.84
CA SER A 410 66.23 2.73 16.80
C SER A 410 67.63 2.21 16.38
N PRO A 411 67.78 1.25 15.43
CA PRO A 411 67.31 -0.14 15.32
C PRO A 411 68.49 -1.14 15.61
N PRO A 412 68.48 -2.47 15.27
CA PRO A 412 68.88 -2.92 13.90
C PRO A 412 68.46 -4.34 13.38
N ALA A 413 68.44 -4.49 12.04
CA ALA A 413 68.91 -5.58 11.14
C ALA A 413 68.74 -7.13 11.38
N GLY A 414 68.48 -7.84 10.27
CA GLY A 414 68.59 -9.30 10.01
C GLY A 414 67.60 -9.73 8.90
N GLU A 415 67.96 -10.15 7.68
CA GLU A 415 68.52 -11.47 7.24
C GLU A 415 67.61 -12.66 7.61
N GLU A 416 67.16 -13.58 6.73
CA GLU A 416 67.48 -13.98 5.32
C GLU A 416 66.15 -14.24 4.53
N GLY A 417 66.06 -14.52 3.21
CA GLY A 417 67.01 -14.74 2.11
C GLY A 417 66.28 -15.00 0.76
N VAL A 418 67.01 -15.04 -0.37
CA VAL A 418 66.47 -15.07 -1.77
C VAL A 418 67.14 -16.21 -2.59
N PRO A 419 66.40 -16.91 -3.48
CA PRO A 419 66.67 -16.86 -4.94
C PRO A 419 65.37 -16.90 -5.80
N ASP A 420 65.10 -15.86 -6.59
CA ASP A 420 65.45 -15.72 -8.04
C ASP A 420 64.51 -16.45 -9.03
N THR A 421 63.93 -15.69 -9.98
CA THR A 421 64.29 -15.82 -11.41
C THR A 421 63.71 -14.74 -12.34
N VAL A 422 64.58 -14.19 -13.20
CA VAL A 422 64.33 -13.58 -14.53
C VAL A 422 63.60 -12.21 -14.61
N SER A 423 64.33 -11.27 -15.23
CA SER A 423 63.96 -9.92 -15.70
C SER A 423 64.24 -9.86 -17.24
N PRO A 424 64.08 -8.75 -17.99
CA PRO A 424 63.45 -7.45 -17.69
C PRO A 424 62.57 -6.87 -18.84
N GLY A 425 61.97 -5.68 -18.61
CA GLY A 425 61.71 -4.66 -19.66
C GLY A 425 60.27 -4.14 -19.72
N GLY A 426 60.01 -2.84 -19.68
CA GLY A 426 60.90 -1.67 -19.47
C GLY A 426 60.22 -0.34 -19.87
N SER A 427 60.86 0.80 -19.53
CA SER A 427 60.54 2.20 -19.92
C SER A 427 59.16 2.78 -19.51
N ASP A 428 59.01 4.05 -19.13
CA ASP A 428 59.96 5.11 -18.70
C ASP A 428 59.18 6.25 -17.97
N GLU A 429 59.89 7.14 -17.26
CA GLU A 429 59.56 8.53 -16.81
C GLU A 429 58.16 8.82 -16.20
N GLN A 430 58.01 9.15 -14.90
CA GLN A 430 58.45 10.34 -14.13
C GLN A 430 57.71 11.69 -14.39
N SER A 431 56.70 11.99 -13.56
CA SER A 431 56.50 13.27 -12.82
C SER A 431 55.44 12.99 -11.73
N ASP A 432 55.50 13.38 -10.45
CA ASP A 432 55.99 14.60 -9.77
C ASP A 432 55.08 15.83 -10.07
N GLU A 433 54.48 16.56 -9.12
CA GLU A 433 54.31 16.40 -7.65
C GLU A 433 53.18 17.37 -7.17
N GLU A 434 52.77 17.31 -5.90
CA GLU A 434 51.82 18.23 -5.20
C GLU A 434 50.33 18.25 -5.69
N GLY A 435 49.30 18.49 -4.87
CA GLY A 435 49.25 18.55 -3.39
C GLY A 435 48.25 19.59 -2.83
N SER A 436 47.08 19.16 -2.33
CA SER A 436 46.26 19.90 -1.33
C SER A 436 45.18 18.99 -0.72
N SER A 437 44.80 19.24 0.53
CA SER A 437 43.59 18.76 1.20
C SER A 437 42.35 19.56 0.71
N ASP A 438 41.09 19.16 0.98
CA ASP A 438 40.41 19.22 2.29
C ASP A 438 39.20 18.27 2.39
N ASP A 439 38.92 17.79 3.61
CA ASP A 439 37.72 17.01 3.95
C ASP A 439 36.49 17.90 4.18
N ALA A 440 35.39 17.62 3.46
CA ALA A 440 34.06 18.13 3.81
C ALA A 440 32.95 17.23 3.22
N HIS A 441 32.43 16.28 3.99
CA HIS A 441 31.14 15.65 3.73
C HIS A 441 30.10 16.24 4.69
N SER A 442 29.29 17.17 4.17
CA SER A 442 28.16 17.76 4.87
C SER A 442 26.85 17.36 4.20
N ARG A 443 25.84 17.12 5.03
CA ARG A 443 24.44 16.88 4.66
C ARG A 443 23.94 17.95 3.69
N ASP A 444 23.43 17.55 2.51
CA ASP A 444 22.55 18.41 1.68
C ASP A 444 21.67 17.63 0.67
N ASP A 445 22.06 16.43 0.21
CA ASP A 445 21.41 15.74 -0.92
C ASP A 445 19.90 15.42 -0.77
N VAL A 446 19.38 15.37 0.46
CA VAL A 446 17.94 15.10 0.72
C VAL A 446 17.05 16.28 0.31
N GLN A 447 17.54 17.53 0.39
CA GLN A 447 16.72 18.69 -0.02
C GLN A 447 16.69 18.90 -1.53
N GLY A 448 17.71 18.45 -2.26
CA GLY A 448 17.78 18.55 -3.72
C GLY A 448 16.65 17.79 -4.41
N LEU A 449 16.40 16.55 -3.98
CA LEU A 449 15.36 15.68 -4.57
C LEU A 449 13.95 16.23 -4.32
N LEU A 450 13.65 16.61 -3.08
CA LEU A 450 12.34 17.18 -2.71
C LEU A 450 12.08 18.52 -3.44
N GLY A 451 13.10 19.36 -3.58
CA GLY A 451 13.04 20.60 -4.34
C GLY A 451 12.74 20.39 -5.84
N TRP A 452 13.26 19.31 -6.43
CA TRP A 452 13.01 18.97 -7.84
C TRP A 452 11.55 18.52 -8.06
N ILE A 453 11.01 17.67 -7.18
CA ILE A 453 9.61 17.23 -7.23
C ILE A 453 8.65 18.43 -7.09
N ILE A 454 8.90 19.31 -6.12
CA ILE A 454 8.08 20.53 -5.93
C ILE A 454 8.20 21.48 -7.15
N ALA A 455 9.36 21.57 -7.79
CA ALA A 455 9.55 22.37 -9.00
C ALA A 455 8.82 21.78 -10.22
N ALA A 456 8.77 20.45 -10.35
CA ALA A 456 7.99 19.77 -11.39
C ALA A 456 6.48 20.03 -11.23
N ILE A 457 5.94 19.82 -10.02
CA ILE A 457 4.51 20.06 -9.71
C ILE A 457 4.11 21.51 -10.00
N ARG A 458 4.91 22.49 -9.53
CA ARG A 458 4.66 23.93 -9.80
C ARG A 458 4.67 24.29 -11.29
N ARG A 459 5.43 23.56 -12.12
CA ARG A 459 5.51 23.78 -13.56
C ARG A 459 4.33 23.20 -14.35
N ILE A 460 3.57 22.28 -13.76
CA ILE A 460 2.42 21.63 -14.40
C ILE A 460 1.11 22.38 -14.11
N PHE A 461 0.92 22.91 -12.89
CA PHE A 461 -0.36 23.49 -12.47
C PHE A 461 -0.37 25.02 -12.29
N GLY A 462 0.77 25.71 -12.42
CA GLY A 462 0.85 27.17 -12.32
C GLY A 462 0.42 27.90 -13.60
N ARG A 463 -0.83 28.35 -13.70
CA ARG A 463 -1.31 29.23 -14.80
C ARG A 463 -1.97 30.51 -14.27
N GLU A 464 -1.15 31.54 -14.05
CA GLU A 464 -1.66 32.90 -13.85
C GLU A 464 -2.30 33.46 -15.14
N VAL A 465 -3.28 34.34 -14.94
CA VAL A 465 -4.03 35.11 -15.96
C VAL A 465 -4.08 36.56 -15.44
N VAL A 466 -4.36 37.54 -16.32
CA VAL A 466 -4.22 39.01 -16.16
C VAL A 466 -2.85 39.50 -16.64
N ASP A 467 -2.72 40.48 -17.55
CA ASP A 467 -3.68 41.07 -18.51
C ASP A 467 -2.87 41.75 -19.64
N ASP A 468 -3.40 41.83 -20.87
CA ASP A 468 -3.15 42.97 -21.77
C ASP A 468 -4.16 43.00 -22.96
N ASP A 469 -4.72 44.17 -23.24
CA ASP A 469 -5.81 44.40 -24.21
C ASP A 469 -5.25 44.90 -25.59
N PRO A 470 -5.97 44.77 -26.72
CA PRO A 470 -5.34 44.54 -28.03
C PRO A 470 -5.23 45.78 -28.93
N GLN A 471 -4.51 45.66 -30.07
CA GLN A 471 -4.69 46.48 -31.28
C GLN A 471 -4.55 45.62 -32.57
N PRO A 472 -5.09 46.04 -33.75
CA PRO A 472 -5.59 45.09 -34.76
C PRO A 472 -4.99 45.23 -36.19
N VAL A 473 -5.68 44.58 -37.16
CA VAL A 473 -5.66 44.66 -38.64
C VAL A 473 -4.49 44.05 -39.47
N GLU A 474 -4.74 42.83 -40.00
CA GLU A 474 -5.04 42.53 -41.43
C GLU A 474 -4.19 43.11 -42.61
N PRO A 475 -4.14 42.47 -43.82
CA PRO A 475 -3.83 41.06 -44.16
C PRO A 475 -2.96 40.99 -45.48
N VAL A 476 -3.27 40.08 -46.45
CA VAL A 476 -2.98 40.11 -47.92
C VAL A 476 -1.89 39.19 -48.56
N LEU A 477 -2.38 38.13 -49.24
CA LEU A 477 -2.00 37.49 -50.54
C LEU A 477 -0.67 36.74 -50.84
N LYS A 478 -0.84 35.45 -51.19
CA LYS A 478 -0.43 34.70 -52.43
C LYS A 478 0.87 35.06 -53.19
N SER A 479 1.71 34.05 -53.48
CA SER A 479 1.84 33.34 -54.79
C SER A 479 2.95 32.24 -54.72
N GLU A 480 2.79 31.03 -55.29
CA GLU A 480 3.29 30.51 -56.61
C GLU A 480 4.84 30.39 -56.78
N VAL A 481 5.48 29.45 -57.51
CA VAL A 481 5.14 28.14 -58.16
C VAL A 481 6.46 27.46 -58.64
N ASN A 482 6.48 26.13 -58.86
CA ASN A 482 7.50 25.33 -59.61
C ASN A 482 8.94 25.23 -59.03
N SER A 483 9.81 24.29 -59.44
CA SER A 483 9.72 22.90 -60.00
C SER A 483 11.16 22.31 -59.91
N THR A 484 11.53 21.04 -60.11
CA THR A 484 11.35 20.03 -61.20
C THR A 484 12.24 18.82 -60.77
N SER A 485 12.26 17.59 -61.30
CA SER A 485 11.71 16.94 -62.52
C SER A 485 11.86 15.40 -62.43
N ALA A 486 11.01 14.65 -63.17
CA ALA A 486 11.32 13.36 -63.84
C ALA A 486 11.55 12.09 -62.97
N ASP A 487 11.11 10.88 -63.36
CA ASP A 487 10.32 10.46 -64.55
C ASP A 487 9.75 9.01 -64.44
N HIS A 488 8.91 8.64 -65.42
CA HIS A 488 8.35 7.31 -65.81
C HIS A 488 7.02 6.81 -65.17
N ASP A 489 6.01 6.77 -66.06
CA ASP A 489 5.02 5.71 -66.38
C ASP A 489 4.25 5.02 -65.22
N ASP A 490 2.94 5.22 -64.99
CA ASP A 490 1.73 5.28 -65.85
C ASP A 490 1.09 3.92 -66.20
N ASP A 491 0.12 3.50 -65.37
CA ASP A 491 -1.15 2.93 -65.83
C ASP A 491 -2.21 3.05 -64.70
N SER A 492 -3.47 3.31 -65.01
CA SER A 492 -4.57 3.45 -64.02
C SER A 492 -5.94 3.23 -64.67
N PRO A 493 -6.94 2.77 -63.90
CA PRO A 493 -8.10 3.65 -63.73
C PRO A 493 -8.85 3.57 -62.38
N ASP A 494 -9.12 4.77 -61.86
CA ASP A 494 -10.29 5.24 -61.08
C ASP A 494 -10.57 4.66 -59.67
N LEU A 495 -10.99 5.56 -58.78
CA LEU A 495 -11.27 5.34 -57.36
C LEU A 495 -12.63 5.93 -57.02
N ARG A 496 -13.61 5.08 -56.68
CA ARG A 496 -14.87 5.52 -56.05
C ARG A 496 -15.36 4.56 -54.97
N ASP A 497 -15.50 5.16 -53.78
CA ASP A 497 -16.37 4.80 -52.67
C ASP A 497 -16.07 3.53 -51.83
N ILE A 498 -16.61 3.59 -50.60
CA ILE A 498 -16.82 2.51 -49.60
C ILE A 498 -15.74 2.33 -48.51
N LEU A 499 -16.00 2.98 -47.37
CA LEU A 499 -15.83 2.49 -45.99
C LEU A 499 -17.04 2.99 -45.17
N PRO A 500 -17.43 2.33 -44.07
CA PRO A 500 -17.71 0.90 -43.93
C PRO A 500 -19.21 0.66 -43.59
N VAL A 501 -19.71 -0.57 -43.72
CA VAL A 501 -21.11 -0.89 -43.40
C VAL A 501 -21.27 -1.29 -41.93
N VAL A 502 -21.98 -0.48 -41.15
CA VAL A 502 -22.55 -0.86 -39.84
C VAL A 502 -23.96 -1.40 -40.07
N GLY A 503 -24.25 -2.60 -39.55
CA GLY A 503 -25.56 -3.22 -39.68
C GLY A 503 -26.58 -2.70 -38.66
N ARG A 504 -27.69 -2.12 -39.13
CA ARG A 504 -28.96 -2.08 -38.40
C ARG A 504 -29.93 -3.07 -39.04
N MET A 505 -30.76 -3.72 -38.23
CA MET A 505 -32.01 -4.34 -38.68
C MET A 505 -33.20 -3.58 -38.07
N GLU A 506 -34.16 -3.25 -38.93
CA GLU A 506 -35.48 -2.71 -38.58
C GLU A 506 -36.44 -3.91 -38.42
N ASP A 507 -37.14 -4.02 -37.29
CA ASP A 507 -38.51 -3.53 -37.03
C ASP A 507 -39.67 -4.41 -37.57
N GLN A 508 -40.57 -4.75 -36.64
CA GLN A 508 -41.99 -5.08 -36.79
C GLN A 508 -42.54 -5.57 -35.41
N SER A 509 -43.72 -5.17 -34.93
CA SER A 509 -44.61 -4.08 -35.39
C SER A 509 -45.73 -3.77 -34.38
N MET A 510 -46.15 -2.50 -34.34
CA MET A 510 -47.50 -1.95 -34.03
C MET A 510 -48.30 -2.44 -32.81
N GLY A 511 -48.64 -1.49 -31.94
CA GLY A 511 -49.83 -1.46 -31.10
C GLY A 511 -50.08 -0.03 -30.59
N ALA A 512 -51.14 0.63 -31.04
CA ALA A 512 -51.43 2.04 -30.73
C ALA A 512 -52.47 2.21 -29.61
N TYR A 513 -52.57 3.41 -29.01
CA TYR A 513 -53.75 4.30 -29.12
C TYR A 513 -53.58 5.61 -28.30
N GLU A 514 -54.10 6.73 -28.83
CA GLU A 514 -54.53 8.01 -28.21
C GLU A 514 -53.58 8.70 -27.18
N GLU A 515 -53.00 9.88 -27.47
CA GLU A 515 -53.59 11.23 -27.68
C GLU A 515 -54.01 11.96 -26.38
N ASP A 516 -53.28 13.04 -26.05
CA ASP A 516 -53.83 14.34 -25.61
C ASP A 516 -52.72 15.41 -25.79
N GLU A 517 -53.03 16.55 -26.41
CA GLU A 517 -52.14 17.71 -26.63
C GLU A 517 -52.62 18.93 -25.82
N GLU A 518 -51.74 19.78 -25.29
CA GLU A 518 -52.10 21.16 -24.95
C GLU A 518 -50.92 22.18 -25.06
N ASP A 519 -51.16 23.31 -25.73
CA ASP A 519 -50.19 24.31 -26.26
C ASP A 519 -50.81 25.71 -26.00
N TRP A 520 -50.15 26.82 -25.63
CA TRP A 520 -48.84 27.41 -25.96
C TRP A 520 -48.18 28.03 -24.68
N HIS A 521 -47.09 28.85 -24.63
CA HIS A 521 -46.46 29.73 -25.63
C HIS A 521 -45.03 30.20 -25.22
N ASP A 522 -44.11 30.19 -26.20
CA ASP A 522 -43.06 31.17 -26.59
C ASP A 522 -42.51 32.24 -25.58
N GLY A 523 -41.20 32.52 -25.68
CA GLY A 523 -40.48 33.54 -24.90
C GLY A 523 -39.06 33.81 -25.43
N MET A 524 -38.88 34.88 -26.20
CA MET A 524 -37.68 35.13 -27.02
C MET A 524 -36.36 35.47 -26.27
N LEU A 525 -35.27 35.12 -26.98
CA LEU A 525 -33.90 35.63 -26.88
C LEU A 525 -33.77 37.16 -26.74
N VAL A 526 -32.74 37.57 -25.99
CA VAL A 526 -31.77 38.63 -26.39
C VAL A 526 -30.37 38.11 -26.07
#